data_AF-A0A178IE86-F1
#
_entry.id   AF-A0A178IE86-F1
#
_cell.length_a   1.000
_cell.length_b   1.000
_cell.length_c   1.000
_cell.angle_alpha   90.00
_cell.angle_beta   90.00
_cell.angle_gamma   90.00
#
_symmetry.space_group_name_H-M   'P 1'
#
loop_
_entity.id
_entity.type
_entity.pdbx_description
1 polymer ?
#
loop_
_entity_poly.entity_id
_entity_poly.type
_entity_poly.pdbx_seq_one_letter_code
_entity_poly.pdbx_strand_id
1 'polypeptide(L)'
;MKKLFSLFVLVAGFCALVSRAQTAGGPDITVGVGRGDALSVRIRGDTALVALAQKAFSTHGRYVVYAPTASGANFDLTFTGVSGTQVRVDVNKGAAAVMSQTLGGTSQANALYRAADAAVRATSGLNGFFASRLAFISNRTGADEIYVGDLFLQNVEQVTNQRASVLTPRWSPDGSRLLYTSFKNKVPDIYQIDLVQKRWSTFVSFNGTNMGARFSPDGSRVVMVLSANDRGGAQPEVFVSTAQGRSPARLTRAASAKSSPCFSPDGSRVVFAMEPGPQLYVMPASGGAPSRIAGGFSSYCAEPDWSRASPNKIALTVRDGRNFQVGVWDLANGQGKIVSKVNGDAVEPCWLADGRHVVFTFRTAGSRKLGILDTETGKHTIISSIYSEKGSVWGP
;
A
#
# COMPACT_ATOMS: atom_id res chain seq x y z
N MET A 1 -36.92 -62.99 -18.54
CA MET A 1 -38.04 -62.28 -17.88
C MET A 1 -38.37 -62.97 -16.55
N LYS A 2 -37.77 -62.50 -15.43
CA LYS A 2 -38.11 -62.87 -14.04
C LYS A 2 -37.76 -61.71 -13.10
N LYS A 3 -38.65 -61.43 -12.14
CA LYS A 3 -38.59 -60.43 -11.05
C LYS A 3 -37.61 -60.85 -9.93
N LEU A 4 -37.14 -59.89 -9.11
CA LEU A 4 -36.88 -59.97 -7.65
C LEU A 4 -36.73 -58.50 -7.13
N PHE A 5 -37.63 -57.96 -6.27
CA PHE A 5 -37.59 -57.87 -4.78
C PHE A 5 -36.34 -57.16 -4.21
N SER A 6 -36.32 -56.25 -3.21
CA SER A 6 -37.34 -55.52 -2.42
C SER A 6 -36.65 -54.47 -1.52
N LEU A 7 -37.40 -53.39 -1.20
CA LEU A 7 -37.53 -52.66 0.09
C LEU A 7 -36.31 -52.31 0.97
N PHE A 8 -36.15 -51.04 1.37
CA PHE A 8 -36.09 -50.64 2.79
C PHE A 8 -36.32 -49.13 3.02
N VAL A 9 -36.93 -48.87 4.17
CA VAL A 9 -37.44 -47.63 4.78
C VAL A 9 -36.37 -46.59 5.08
N LEU A 10 -36.70 -45.28 5.02
CA LEU A 10 -36.02 -44.28 5.85
C LEU A 10 -37.00 -43.31 6.52
N VAL A 11 -36.73 -43.13 7.81
CA VAL A 11 -37.51 -42.49 8.87
C VAL A 11 -37.46 -40.97 8.79
N ALA A 12 -38.60 -40.34 9.09
CA ALA A 12 -38.72 -38.89 9.30
C ALA A 12 -38.00 -38.47 10.60
N GLY A 13 -37.06 -37.54 10.48
CA GLY A 13 -36.41 -36.85 11.61
C GLY A 13 -36.64 -35.35 11.52
N PHE A 14 -37.51 -34.83 12.39
CA PHE A 14 -37.66 -33.41 12.66
C PHE A 14 -36.34 -32.85 13.20
N CYS A 15 -35.75 -31.85 12.54
CA CYS A 15 -34.64 -31.07 13.09
C CYS A 15 -35.00 -29.60 13.04
N ALA A 16 -35.08 -28.99 14.22
CA ALA A 16 -35.38 -27.59 14.43
C ALA A 16 -34.31 -26.69 13.78
N LEU A 17 -34.75 -25.73 12.98
CA LEU A 17 -33.93 -24.62 12.49
C LEU A 17 -33.63 -23.68 13.67
N VAL A 18 -32.43 -23.81 14.25
CA VAL A 18 -31.84 -22.75 15.06
C VAL A 18 -30.85 -21.99 14.17
N SER A 19 -31.20 -20.75 13.87
CA SER A 19 -30.34 -19.79 13.19
C SER A 19 -29.08 -19.54 14.01
N ARG A 20 -27.91 -19.87 13.44
CA ARG A 20 -26.62 -19.39 13.95
C ARG A 20 -26.11 -18.32 13.01
N ALA A 21 -26.16 -17.08 13.49
CA ALA A 21 -25.45 -15.96 12.89
C ALA A 21 -23.96 -16.32 12.78
N GLN A 22 -23.44 -16.29 11.55
CA GLN A 22 -22.01 -16.40 11.28
C GLN A 22 -21.33 -15.14 11.81
N THR A 23 -20.75 -15.22 12.99
CA THR A 23 -19.75 -14.26 13.44
C THR A 23 -18.48 -14.50 12.61
N ALA A 24 -18.18 -13.57 11.70
CA ALA A 24 -16.91 -13.51 11.00
C ALA A 24 -15.82 -13.09 11.99
N GLY A 25 -15.21 -14.07 12.67
CA GLY A 25 -14.05 -13.89 13.53
C GLY A 25 -13.11 -15.08 13.36
N GLY A 26 -12.25 -15.02 12.34
CA GLY A 26 -11.08 -15.91 12.28
C GLY A 26 -10.01 -15.41 13.25
N PRO A 27 -9.24 -16.28 13.91
CA PRO A 27 -8.25 -15.87 14.91
C PRO A 27 -7.08 -15.15 14.24
N ASP A 28 -6.78 -13.94 14.72
CA ASP A 28 -5.50 -13.27 14.48
C ASP A 28 -4.38 -14.12 15.08
N ILE A 29 -3.64 -14.84 14.22
CA ILE A 29 -2.42 -15.52 14.64
C ILE A 29 -1.36 -14.44 14.90
N THR A 30 -1.15 -14.12 16.18
CA THR A 30 -0.04 -13.27 16.62
C THR A 30 1.23 -14.11 16.62
N VAL A 31 2.03 -14.02 15.56
CA VAL A 31 3.40 -14.57 15.58
C VAL A 31 4.27 -13.61 16.41
N GLY A 32 4.95 -14.19 17.40
CA GLY A 32 5.62 -13.49 18.50
C GLY A 32 6.59 -12.39 18.07
N VAL A 33 6.38 -11.21 18.64
CA VAL A 33 7.34 -10.11 18.65
C VAL A 33 8.52 -10.51 19.54
N GLY A 34 9.75 -10.19 19.15
CA GLY A 34 10.85 -10.10 20.12
C GLY A 34 10.42 -9.13 21.22
N ARG A 35 10.29 -9.61 22.46
CA ARG A 35 9.65 -8.92 23.61
C ARG A 35 10.23 -7.53 23.99
N GLY A 36 11.27 -7.02 23.33
CA GLY A 36 11.97 -5.79 23.71
C GLY A 36 11.36 -4.46 23.22
N ASP A 37 10.63 -4.45 22.09
CA ASP A 37 10.29 -3.19 21.39
C ASP A 37 8.79 -2.88 21.23
N ALA A 38 7.91 -3.77 21.70
CA ALA A 38 6.47 -3.58 21.62
C ALA A 38 5.98 -2.63 22.72
N LEU A 39 5.13 -1.66 22.36
CA LEU A 39 4.50 -0.74 23.32
C LEU A 39 3.06 -1.16 23.58
N SER A 40 2.67 -1.31 24.84
CA SER A 40 1.27 -1.56 25.19
C SER A 40 0.51 -0.25 25.37
N VAL A 41 -0.66 -0.15 24.74
CA VAL A 41 -1.56 1.00 24.84
C VAL A 41 -2.94 0.56 25.28
N ARG A 42 -3.55 1.35 26.16
CA ARG A 42 -4.97 1.23 26.48
C ARG A 42 -5.71 2.43 25.90
N ILE A 43 -6.78 2.16 25.15
CA ILE A 43 -7.52 3.18 24.42
C ILE A 43 -8.86 3.42 25.11
N ARG A 44 -9.17 4.69 25.39
CA ARG A 44 -10.39 5.17 26.06
C ARG A 44 -11.01 6.33 25.28
N GLY A 45 -12.27 6.63 25.56
CA GLY A 45 -13.01 7.70 24.90
C GLY A 45 -14.41 7.27 24.45
N ASP A 46 -14.99 8.06 23.55
CA ASP A 46 -16.27 7.75 22.92
C ASP A 46 -16.20 6.42 22.15
N THR A 47 -17.23 5.58 22.25
CA THR A 47 -17.23 4.21 21.68
C THR A 47 -16.85 4.18 20.19
N ALA A 48 -17.35 5.13 19.40
CA ALA A 48 -17.02 5.22 17.98
C ALA A 48 -15.55 5.57 17.74
N LEU A 49 -14.99 6.51 18.50
CA LEU A 49 -13.58 6.90 18.41
C LEU A 49 -12.65 5.78 18.88
N VAL A 50 -13.03 5.10 19.96
CA VAL A 50 -12.28 3.95 20.48
C VAL A 50 -12.19 2.84 19.44
N ALA A 51 -13.27 2.50 18.75
CA ALA A 51 -13.26 1.44 17.73
C ALA A 51 -12.30 1.76 16.57
N LEU A 52 -12.30 3.00 16.11
CA LEU A 52 -11.41 3.48 15.06
C LEU A 52 -9.94 3.50 15.50
N ALA A 53 -9.66 4.00 16.72
CA ALA A 53 -8.32 4.04 17.28
C ALA A 53 -7.79 2.62 17.54
N GLN A 54 -8.62 1.70 18.05
CA GLN A 54 -8.25 0.30 18.22
C GLN A 54 -7.84 -0.34 16.89
N LYS A 55 -8.60 -0.11 15.81
CA LYS A 55 -8.25 -0.57 14.46
C LYS A 55 -6.92 0.01 13.97
N ALA A 56 -6.68 1.30 14.22
CA ALA A 56 -5.44 1.97 13.81
C ALA A 56 -4.21 1.39 14.55
N PHE A 57 -4.23 1.39 15.88
CA PHE A 57 -3.12 0.91 16.69
C PHE A 57 -2.89 -0.61 16.53
N SER A 58 -3.96 -1.40 16.33
CA SER A 58 -3.80 -2.83 16.05
C SER A 58 -3.13 -3.09 14.69
N THR A 59 -3.21 -2.16 13.73
CA THR A 59 -2.59 -2.31 12.40
C THR A 59 -1.09 -1.98 12.39
N HIS A 60 -0.61 -1.15 13.32
CA HIS A 60 0.77 -0.60 13.30
C HIS A 60 1.87 -1.62 13.63
N GLY A 61 1.58 -2.79 14.18
CA GLY A 61 2.62 -3.80 14.48
C GLY A 61 3.55 -3.51 15.67
N ARG A 62 3.84 -2.24 16.00
CA ARG A 62 4.58 -1.83 17.21
C ARG A 62 3.74 -1.90 18.48
N TYR A 63 2.43 -1.77 18.36
CA TYR A 63 1.54 -1.65 19.51
C TYR A 63 0.82 -2.95 19.84
N VAL A 64 0.71 -3.21 21.14
CA VAL A 64 -0.21 -4.20 21.72
C VAL A 64 -1.37 -3.42 22.34
N VAL A 65 -2.57 -3.60 21.80
CA VAL A 65 -3.77 -2.90 22.28
C VAL A 65 -4.39 -3.70 23.43
N TYR A 66 -4.43 -3.11 24.61
CA TYR A 66 -5.01 -3.72 25.81
C TYR A 66 -6.53 -3.49 25.86
N ALA A 67 -7.23 -4.41 26.51
CA ALA A 67 -8.65 -4.21 26.82
C ALA A 67 -8.83 -2.94 27.68
N PRO A 68 -9.94 -2.20 27.53
CA PRO A 68 -10.16 -0.93 28.25
C PRO A 68 -10.11 -1.04 29.78
N THR A 69 -10.30 -2.23 30.34
CA THR A 69 -10.27 -2.50 31.78
C THR A 69 -8.97 -3.15 32.27
N ALA A 70 -8.09 -3.60 31.37
CA ALA A 70 -6.89 -4.36 31.72
C ALA A 70 -5.78 -3.44 32.26
N SER A 71 -5.21 -3.76 33.43
CA SER A 71 -4.09 -3.01 34.02
C SER A 71 -2.75 -3.27 33.29
N GLY A 72 -1.74 -2.43 33.53
CA GLY A 72 -0.35 -2.68 33.10
C GLY A 72 0.03 -2.24 31.67
N ALA A 73 -0.82 -1.48 30.97
CA ALA A 73 -0.43 -0.85 29.71
C ALA A 73 0.66 0.22 29.94
N ASN A 74 1.59 0.38 28.99
CA ASN A 74 2.63 1.41 29.06
C ASN A 74 2.02 2.81 28.97
N PHE A 75 1.01 2.99 28.11
CA PHE A 75 0.33 4.27 27.91
C PHE A 75 -1.19 4.13 27.95
N ASP A 76 -1.86 5.12 28.52
CA ASP A 76 -3.30 5.35 28.40
C ASP A 76 -3.54 6.47 27.38
N LEU A 77 -4.32 6.17 26.34
CA LEU A 77 -4.70 7.09 25.28
C LEU A 77 -6.19 7.37 25.38
N THR A 78 -6.57 8.62 25.64
CA THR A 78 -7.98 9.03 25.69
C THR A 78 -8.28 9.91 24.48
N PHE A 79 -9.27 9.51 23.67
CA PHE A 79 -9.74 10.28 22.52
C PHE A 79 -11.12 10.87 22.81
N THR A 80 -11.26 12.18 22.66
CA THR A 80 -12.51 12.90 22.96
C THR A 80 -12.94 13.74 21.76
N GLY A 81 -14.19 13.56 21.31
CA GLY A 81 -14.77 14.42 20.29
C GLY A 81 -14.91 15.86 20.79
N VAL A 82 -14.31 16.81 20.08
CA VAL A 82 -14.45 18.26 20.39
C VAL A 82 -15.49 18.90 19.47
N SER A 83 -15.52 18.50 18.20
CA SER A 83 -16.52 18.88 17.21
C SER A 83 -16.65 17.80 16.13
N GLY A 84 -17.49 18.03 15.12
CA GLY A 84 -17.62 17.12 13.97
C GLY A 84 -16.35 16.99 13.12
N THR A 85 -15.33 17.84 13.34
CA THR A 85 -14.06 17.84 12.60
C THR A 85 -12.84 17.96 13.52
N GLN A 86 -13.01 17.87 14.84
CA GLN A 86 -11.91 17.97 15.81
C GLN A 86 -11.99 16.87 16.87
N VAL A 87 -10.85 16.27 17.16
CA VAL A 87 -10.67 15.26 18.22
C VAL A 87 -9.48 15.66 19.07
N ARG A 88 -9.65 15.62 20.39
CA ARG A 88 -8.58 15.73 21.36
C ARG A 88 -8.01 14.36 21.68
N VAL A 89 -6.69 14.26 21.81
CA VAL A 89 -6.00 13.11 22.37
C VAL A 89 -5.22 13.52 23.61
N ASP A 90 -5.40 12.76 24.68
CA ASP A 90 -4.59 12.84 25.89
C ASP A 90 -3.78 11.54 26.02
N VAL A 91 -2.47 11.67 26.15
CA VAL A 91 -1.50 10.56 26.28
C VAL A 91 -0.90 10.62 27.68
N ASN A 92 -1.07 9.54 28.44
CA ASN A 92 -0.50 9.41 29.79
C ASN A 92 0.39 8.17 29.89
N LYS A 93 1.46 8.27 30.70
CA LYS A 93 2.30 7.14 31.10
C LYS A 93 2.18 6.97 32.61
N GLY A 94 1.32 6.05 33.05
CA GLY A 94 0.88 6.02 34.45
C GLY A 94 0.16 7.33 34.82
N ALA A 95 0.56 7.96 35.92
CA ALA A 95 0.00 9.24 36.35
C ALA A 95 0.58 10.47 35.60
N ALA A 96 1.65 10.30 34.82
CA ALA A 96 2.31 11.41 34.14
C ALA A 96 1.64 11.72 32.79
N ALA A 97 1.22 12.97 32.61
CA ALA A 97 0.77 13.48 31.31
C ALA A 97 1.96 13.64 30.36
N VAL A 98 1.88 13.00 29.19
CA VAL A 98 2.91 13.05 28.13
C VAL A 98 2.53 14.05 27.05
N MET A 99 1.26 14.08 26.67
CA MET A 99 0.75 14.98 25.63
C MET A 99 -0.75 15.21 25.82
N SER A 100 -1.21 16.42 25.51
CA SER A 100 -2.61 16.75 25.32
C SER A 100 -2.74 17.68 24.12
N GLN A 101 -3.48 17.27 23.08
CA GLN A 101 -3.59 18.05 21.85
C GLN A 101 -4.94 17.85 21.17
N THR A 102 -5.52 18.94 20.64
CA THR A 102 -6.70 18.90 19.76
C THR A 102 -6.27 19.00 18.31
N LEU A 103 -6.69 18.02 17.49
CA LEU A 103 -6.36 17.95 16.07
C LEU A 103 -7.63 18.10 15.25
N GLY A 104 -7.55 18.90 14.19
CA GLY A 104 -8.59 19.04 13.17
C GLY A 104 -8.41 18.08 12.00
N GLY A 105 -9.49 17.77 11.30
CA GLY A 105 -9.50 16.95 10.08
C GLY A 105 -10.68 17.28 9.18
N THR A 106 -10.79 16.57 8.05
CA THR A 106 -11.93 16.73 7.12
C THR A 106 -13.24 16.13 7.63
N SER A 107 -13.15 15.27 8.64
CA SER A 107 -14.26 14.64 9.36
C SER A 107 -13.77 14.23 10.75
N GLN A 108 -14.67 13.83 11.64
CA GLN A 108 -14.30 13.36 12.97
C GLN A 108 -13.40 12.11 12.93
N ALA A 109 -13.65 11.20 11.97
CA ALA A 109 -12.80 10.03 11.76
C ALA A 109 -11.40 10.42 11.26
N ASN A 110 -11.29 11.38 10.34
CA ASN A 110 -9.97 11.88 9.91
C ASN A 110 -9.23 12.60 11.03
N ALA A 111 -9.93 13.43 11.81
CA ALA A 111 -9.37 14.11 12.98
C ALA A 111 -8.86 13.11 14.03
N LEU A 112 -9.60 12.02 14.26
CA LEU A 112 -9.14 10.93 15.11
C LEU A 112 -7.86 10.30 14.60
N TYR A 113 -7.76 9.94 13.32
CA TYR A 113 -6.53 9.33 12.80
C TYR A 113 -5.34 10.27 12.89
N ARG A 114 -5.53 11.59 12.69
CA ARG A 114 -4.49 12.61 12.93
C ARG A 114 -4.09 12.68 14.41
N ALA A 115 -5.05 12.61 15.33
CA ALA A 115 -4.78 12.55 16.77
C ALA A 115 -4.06 11.24 17.15
N ALA A 116 -4.41 10.12 16.54
CA ALA A 116 -3.74 8.84 16.73
C ALA A 116 -2.29 8.87 16.20
N ASP A 117 -2.04 9.53 15.06
CA ASP A 117 -0.69 9.76 14.53
C ASP A 117 0.16 10.61 15.49
N ALA A 118 -0.43 11.64 16.10
CA ALA A 118 0.23 12.43 17.13
C ALA A 118 0.58 11.54 18.36
N ALA A 119 -0.33 10.68 18.79
CA ALA A 119 -0.08 9.73 19.88
C ALA A 119 1.02 8.72 19.54
N VAL A 120 1.12 8.25 18.29
CA VAL A 120 2.23 7.41 17.83
C VAL A 120 3.57 8.14 18.03
N ARG A 121 3.63 9.42 17.63
CA ARG A 121 4.83 10.24 17.80
C ARG A 121 5.19 10.45 19.27
N ALA A 122 4.22 10.75 20.13
CA ALA A 122 4.48 10.96 21.56
C ALA A 122 4.89 9.69 22.33
N THR A 123 4.39 8.52 21.92
CA THR A 123 4.66 7.25 22.64
C THR A 123 5.89 6.51 22.13
N SER A 124 6.18 6.59 20.83
CA SER A 124 7.25 5.81 20.19
C SER A 124 8.33 6.64 19.50
N GLY A 125 8.09 7.92 19.26
CA GLY A 125 8.95 8.74 18.41
C GLY A 125 8.85 8.39 16.91
N LEU A 126 7.96 7.49 16.49
CA LEU A 126 7.75 7.23 15.06
C LEU A 126 6.76 8.24 14.46
N ASN A 127 6.82 8.42 13.15
CA ASN A 127 5.78 9.15 12.44
C ASN A 127 4.53 8.28 12.34
N GLY A 128 3.36 8.88 12.52
CA GLY A 128 2.10 8.21 12.24
C GLY A 128 1.82 8.12 10.73
N PHE A 129 0.85 7.27 10.37
CA PHE A 129 0.41 7.08 8.99
C PHE A 129 -1.11 6.93 8.86
N PHE A 130 -1.86 6.89 9.96
CA PHE A 130 -3.28 6.52 9.98
C PHE A 130 -4.15 7.48 9.19
N ALA A 131 -3.79 8.76 9.14
CA ALA A 131 -4.54 9.77 8.38
C ALA A 131 -4.18 9.82 6.88
N SER A 132 -3.36 8.90 6.38
CA SER A 132 -2.94 8.85 4.98
C SER A 132 -4.10 8.68 4.00
N ARG A 133 -3.89 9.09 2.75
CA ARG A 133 -4.81 8.86 1.63
C ARG A 133 -4.28 7.77 0.72
N LEU A 134 -5.18 6.94 0.21
CA LEU A 134 -4.87 5.82 -0.66
C LEU A 134 -5.53 6.04 -2.02
N ALA A 135 -4.77 5.88 -3.09
CA ALA A 135 -5.31 5.70 -4.44
C ALA A 135 -5.14 4.24 -4.83
N PHE A 136 -6.21 3.59 -5.27
CA PHE A 136 -6.18 2.16 -5.52
C PHE A 136 -7.11 1.74 -6.64
N ILE A 137 -6.85 0.58 -7.25
CA ILE A 137 -7.72 0.02 -8.28
C ILE A 137 -8.76 -0.88 -7.62
N SER A 138 -10.02 -0.84 -8.07
CA SER A 138 -11.08 -1.76 -7.62
C SER A 138 -12.03 -2.03 -8.77
N ASN A 139 -12.63 -3.23 -8.81
CA ASN A 139 -13.68 -3.57 -9.79
C ASN A 139 -15.08 -3.56 -9.19
N ARG A 140 -15.27 -2.87 -8.06
CA ARG A 140 -16.54 -2.84 -7.29
C ARG A 140 -17.76 -2.34 -8.07
N THR A 141 -17.55 -1.66 -9.20
CA THR A 141 -18.59 -1.19 -10.13
C THR A 141 -18.66 -2.00 -11.43
N GLY A 142 -18.01 -3.16 -11.48
CA GLY A 142 -18.04 -4.10 -12.61
C GLY A 142 -16.94 -3.92 -13.65
N ALA A 143 -16.02 -2.97 -13.46
CA ALA A 143 -14.81 -2.81 -14.27
C ALA A 143 -13.68 -2.24 -13.40
N ASP A 144 -12.42 -2.51 -13.76
CA ASP A 144 -11.27 -1.94 -13.05
C ASP A 144 -11.27 -0.41 -13.17
N GLU A 145 -11.35 0.25 -12.04
CA GLU A 145 -11.33 1.72 -11.96
C GLU A 145 -10.44 2.16 -10.79
N ILE A 146 -9.95 3.40 -10.86
CA ILE A 146 -9.19 4.02 -9.80
C ILE A 146 -10.16 4.65 -8.81
N TYR A 147 -9.89 4.41 -7.54
CA TYR A 147 -10.56 4.97 -6.39
C TYR A 147 -9.57 5.71 -5.51
N VAL A 148 -10.05 6.72 -4.81
CA VAL A 148 -9.29 7.45 -3.80
C VAL A 148 -10.06 7.43 -2.49
N GLY A 149 -9.37 7.20 -1.38
CA GLY A 149 -10.01 7.22 -0.06
C GLY A 149 -9.05 7.42 1.08
N ASP A 150 -9.59 7.38 2.31
CA ASP A 150 -8.75 7.22 3.50
C ASP A 150 -8.09 5.83 3.54
N LEU A 151 -7.03 5.70 4.33
CA LEU A 151 -6.24 4.47 4.42
C LEU A 151 -7.08 3.24 4.82
N PHE A 152 -8.12 3.43 5.64
CA PHE A 152 -8.97 2.35 6.16
C PHE A 152 -10.27 2.17 5.39
N LEU A 153 -10.37 2.79 4.21
CA LEU A 153 -11.45 2.69 3.23
C LEU A 153 -12.85 3.05 3.77
N GLN A 154 -12.94 3.97 4.73
CA GLN A 154 -14.22 4.42 5.27
C GLN A 154 -14.91 5.43 4.36
N ASN A 155 -14.11 6.26 3.69
CA ASN A 155 -14.54 7.24 2.71
C ASN A 155 -13.80 6.96 1.41
N VAL A 156 -14.52 6.46 0.40
CA VAL A 156 -13.95 6.10 -0.90
C VAL A 156 -14.74 6.76 -2.03
N GLU A 157 -14.02 7.42 -2.94
CA GLU A 157 -14.53 8.04 -4.16
C GLU A 157 -13.98 7.31 -5.39
N GLN A 158 -14.83 7.04 -6.38
CA GLN A 158 -14.39 6.58 -7.70
C GLN A 158 -13.87 7.78 -8.51
N VAL A 159 -12.64 7.73 -9.02
CA VAL A 159 -12.02 8.83 -9.76
C VAL A 159 -11.80 8.54 -11.24
N THR A 160 -12.10 7.33 -11.72
CA THR A 160 -12.18 7.02 -13.15
C THR A 160 -13.45 6.22 -13.46
N ASN A 161 -13.95 6.33 -14.70
CA ASN A 161 -15.09 5.54 -15.18
C ASN A 161 -14.91 5.23 -16.68
N GLN A 162 -13.78 4.59 -17.00
CA GLN A 162 -13.36 4.33 -18.39
C GLN A 162 -13.73 2.94 -18.89
N ARG A 163 -14.13 2.03 -17.99
CA ARG A 163 -14.42 0.62 -18.24
C ARG A 163 -13.32 -0.09 -19.01
N ALA A 164 -12.07 0.24 -18.69
CA ALA A 164 -10.87 -0.29 -19.32
C ALA A 164 -9.85 -0.65 -18.24
N SER A 165 -8.96 -1.59 -18.52
CA SER A 165 -7.89 -1.93 -17.59
C SER A 165 -7.06 -0.68 -17.26
N VAL A 166 -6.91 -0.43 -15.97
CA VAL A 166 -6.06 0.61 -15.41
C VAL A 166 -4.96 -0.04 -14.60
N LEU A 167 -3.78 0.57 -14.52
CA LEU A 167 -2.65 0.07 -13.74
C LEU A 167 -1.95 1.21 -13.01
N THR A 168 -1.36 0.85 -11.86
CA THR A 168 -0.35 1.62 -11.12
C THR A 168 -0.71 3.10 -10.93
N PRO A 169 -1.80 3.44 -10.20
CA PRO A 169 -1.99 4.82 -9.77
C PRO A 169 -0.79 5.24 -8.90
N ARG A 170 -0.30 6.47 -9.09
CA ARG A 170 0.81 7.06 -8.33
C ARG A 170 0.56 8.54 -8.09
N TRP A 171 0.61 8.96 -6.83
CA TRP A 171 0.44 10.36 -6.43
C TRP A 171 1.61 11.25 -6.85
N SER A 172 1.29 12.51 -7.14
CA SER A 172 2.26 13.59 -7.07
C SER A 172 2.66 13.87 -5.62
N PRO A 173 3.86 14.43 -5.38
CA PRO A 173 4.36 14.66 -4.03
C PRO A 173 3.47 15.57 -3.17
N ASP A 174 2.78 16.51 -3.81
CA ASP A 174 1.84 17.45 -3.20
C ASP A 174 0.42 16.88 -3.01
N GLY A 175 0.16 15.65 -3.47
CA GLY A 175 -1.15 15.01 -3.33
C GLY A 175 -2.24 15.59 -4.23
N SER A 176 -1.91 16.49 -5.16
CA SER A 176 -2.90 17.15 -6.03
C SER A 176 -3.25 16.32 -7.27
N ARG A 177 -2.35 15.43 -7.70
CA ARG A 177 -2.45 14.70 -8.97
C ARG A 177 -2.19 13.21 -8.81
N LEU A 178 -2.75 12.43 -9.73
CA LEU A 178 -2.45 11.02 -9.93
C LEU A 178 -1.96 10.78 -11.35
N LEU A 179 -0.86 10.05 -11.51
CA LEU A 179 -0.49 9.39 -12.77
C LEU A 179 -0.99 7.95 -12.73
N TYR A 180 -1.43 7.44 -13.88
CA TYR A 180 -1.85 6.05 -14.02
C TYR A 180 -1.70 5.59 -15.47
N THR A 181 -1.63 4.27 -15.66
CA THR A 181 -1.67 3.67 -17.01
C THR A 181 -3.09 3.23 -17.31
N SER A 182 -3.60 3.46 -18.52
CA SER A 182 -4.91 2.97 -18.96
C SER A 182 -4.84 2.39 -20.37
N PHE A 183 -5.63 1.34 -20.59
CA PHE A 183 -5.79 0.67 -21.88
C PHE A 183 -7.08 1.11 -22.59
N LYS A 184 -7.68 2.25 -22.23
CA LYS A 184 -8.94 2.73 -22.83
C LYS A 184 -8.89 2.86 -24.35
N ASN A 185 -7.72 3.09 -24.92
CA ASN A 185 -7.47 3.17 -26.36
C ASN A 185 -6.88 1.87 -26.94
N LYS A 186 -7.03 0.73 -26.25
CA LYS A 186 -6.49 -0.60 -26.59
C LYS A 186 -4.96 -0.73 -26.52
N VAL A 187 -4.23 0.36 -26.34
CA VAL A 187 -2.79 0.42 -26.06
C VAL A 187 -2.56 1.06 -24.68
N PRO A 188 -1.48 0.69 -23.97
CA PRO A 188 -1.16 1.30 -22.68
C PRO A 188 -0.61 2.71 -22.87
N ASP A 189 -1.38 3.68 -22.39
CA ASP A 189 -1.00 5.09 -22.32
C ASP A 189 -0.97 5.59 -20.88
N ILE A 190 -0.19 6.64 -20.63
CA ILE A 190 -0.11 7.27 -19.32
C ILE A 190 -1.08 8.46 -19.30
N TYR A 191 -1.94 8.49 -18.29
CA TYR A 191 -2.92 9.53 -18.04
C TYR A 191 -2.66 10.21 -16.70
N GLN A 192 -3.19 11.41 -16.57
CA GLN A 192 -3.15 12.19 -15.34
C GLN A 192 -4.55 12.59 -14.90
N ILE A 193 -4.78 12.54 -13.59
CA ILE A 193 -5.95 13.12 -12.92
C ILE A 193 -5.44 14.27 -12.06
N ASP A 194 -6.00 15.46 -12.26
CA ASP A 194 -5.93 16.55 -11.29
C ASP A 194 -7.13 16.41 -10.35
N LEU A 195 -6.88 16.08 -9.09
CA LEU A 195 -7.92 15.80 -8.10
C LEU A 195 -8.53 17.06 -7.52
N VAL A 196 -7.83 18.19 -7.60
CA VAL A 196 -8.32 19.50 -7.14
C VAL A 196 -9.26 20.09 -8.19
N GLN A 197 -8.80 20.12 -9.44
CA GLN A 197 -9.57 20.66 -10.57
C GLN A 197 -10.59 19.66 -11.14
N LYS A 198 -10.56 18.40 -10.67
CA LYS A 198 -11.34 17.29 -11.24
C LYS A 198 -11.18 17.25 -12.76
N ARG A 199 -9.93 17.20 -13.22
CA ARG A 199 -9.59 17.20 -14.65
C ARG A 199 -8.79 15.97 -15.04
N TRP A 200 -9.22 15.31 -16.12
CA TRP A 200 -8.53 14.16 -16.70
C TRP A 200 -7.85 14.58 -18.00
N SER A 201 -6.61 14.11 -18.19
CA SER A 201 -5.84 14.42 -19.40
C SER A 201 -4.91 13.27 -19.75
N THR A 202 -4.57 13.17 -21.04
CA THR A 202 -3.46 12.32 -21.49
C THR A 202 -2.16 12.96 -21.02
N PHE A 203 -1.30 12.19 -20.36
CA PHE A 203 0.03 12.64 -19.96
C PHE A 203 1.04 12.33 -21.06
N VAL A 204 1.06 11.07 -21.51
CA VAL A 204 1.93 10.58 -22.59
C VAL A 204 1.19 9.49 -23.38
N SER A 205 1.26 9.57 -24.71
CA SER A 205 0.72 8.58 -25.66
C SER A 205 1.61 8.50 -26.91
N PHE A 206 2.81 7.95 -26.74
CA PHE A 206 3.69 7.65 -27.88
C PHE A 206 3.32 6.29 -28.47
N ASN A 207 3.68 6.05 -29.73
CA ASN A 207 3.52 4.72 -30.33
C ASN A 207 4.32 3.67 -29.53
N GLY A 208 3.66 2.61 -29.10
CA GLY A 208 4.25 1.51 -28.35
C GLY A 208 3.67 1.43 -26.94
N THR A 209 4.51 1.05 -25.98
CA THR A 209 4.14 0.88 -24.59
C THR A 209 4.46 2.14 -23.80
N ASN A 210 3.50 2.71 -23.07
CA ASN A 210 3.72 3.83 -22.15
C ASN A 210 3.15 3.47 -20.77
N MET A 211 3.99 3.28 -19.75
CA MET A 211 3.52 2.81 -18.43
C MET A 211 4.45 3.18 -17.27
N GLY A 212 3.94 2.96 -16.05
CA GLY A 212 4.76 2.98 -14.83
C GLY A 212 5.29 4.36 -14.44
N ALA A 213 4.58 5.43 -14.80
CA ALA A 213 5.02 6.79 -14.56
C ALA A 213 5.02 7.18 -13.06
N ARG A 214 6.05 7.90 -12.63
CA ARG A 214 6.17 8.38 -11.25
C ARG A 214 6.85 9.74 -11.18
N PHE A 215 6.29 10.65 -10.40
CA PHE A 215 6.92 11.93 -10.09
C PHE A 215 8.20 11.77 -9.27
N SER A 216 9.16 12.66 -9.51
CA SER A 216 10.29 12.91 -8.61
C SER A 216 9.80 13.47 -7.27
N PRO A 217 10.60 13.38 -6.19
CA PRO A 217 10.21 13.84 -4.86
C PRO A 217 9.86 15.33 -4.81
N ASP A 218 10.55 16.15 -5.60
CA ASP A 218 10.30 17.60 -5.78
C ASP A 218 9.16 17.91 -6.77
N GLY A 219 8.61 16.89 -7.44
CA GLY A 219 7.52 17.02 -8.40
C GLY A 219 7.89 17.67 -9.74
N SER A 220 9.18 17.95 -10.00
CA SER A 220 9.65 18.65 -11.21
C SER A 220 9.81 17.72 -12.43
N ARG A 221 10.01 16.43 -12.20
CA ARG A 221 10.29 15.42 -13.23
C ARG A 221 9.37 14.21 -13.08
N VAL A 222 9.25 13.43 -14.16
CA VAL A 222 8.56 12.14 -14.17
C VAL A 222 9.46 11.10 -14.79
N VAL A 223 9.64 9.96 -14.11
CA VAL A 223 10.27 8.77 -14.68
C VAL A 223 9.18 7.82 -15.16
N MET A 224 9.40 7.13 -16.28
CA MET A 224 8.43 6.21 -16.87
C MET A 224 9.11 5.18 -17.76
N VAL A 225 8.35 4.17 -18.19
CA VAL A 225 8.79 3.19 -19.17
C VAL A 225 8.11 3.48 -20.50
N LEU A 226 8.90 3.67 -21.55
CA LEU A 226 8.42 3.83 -22.92
C LEU A 226 9.07 2.77 -23.82
N SER A 227 8.31 2.20 -24.76
CA SER A 227 8.90 1.61 -25.97
C SER A 227 8.59 2.56 -27.13
N ALA A 228 9.58 3.35 -27.55
CA ALA A 228 9.42 4.21 -28.71
C ALA A 228 9.44 3.35 -29.98
N ASN A 229 8.40 3.42 -30.80
CA ASN A 229 8.36 2.71 -32.07
C ASN A 229 9.21 3.45 -33.12
N ASP A 230 10.55 3.37 -33.02
CA ASP A 230 11.48 4.00 -33.96
C ASP A 230 12.06 3.06 -35.03
N ARG A 231 11.63 1.77 -35.09
CA ARG A 231 11.67 0.83 -36.26
C ARG A 231 11.50 -0.65 -35.82
N GLY A 232 10.29 -1.05 -35.43
CA GLY A 232 9.89 -2.47 -35.51
C GLY A 232 10.51 -3.46 -34.52
N GLY A 233 10.65 -3.11 -33.23
CA GLY A 233 11.07 -4.06 -32.20
C GLY A 233 11.64 -3.48 -30.90
N ALA A 234 11.35 -2.21 -30.59
CA ALA A 234 12.01 -1.52 -29.47
C ALA A 234 11.64 -2.14 -28.11
N GLN A 235 12.68 -2.60 -27.40
CA GLN A 235 12.58 -3.01 -26.00
C GLN A 235 12.09 -1.84 -25.14
N PRO A 236 11.30 -2.08 -24.08
CA PRO A 236 10.95 -1.04 -23.12
C PRO A 236 12.20 -0.44 -22.47
N GLU A 237 12.28 0.89 -22.40
CA GLU A 237 13.39 1.62 -21.79
C GLU A 237 12.87 2.58 -20.72
N VAL A 238 13.75 2.96 -19.79
CA VAL A 238 13.48 4.00 -18.80
C VAL A 238 13.69 5.37 -19.43
N PHE A 239 12.72 6.26 -19.26
CA PHE A 239 12.77 7.65 -19.68
C PHE A 239 12.50 8.58 -18.51
N VAL A 240 13.03 9.80 -18.59
CA VAL A 240 12.69 10.92 -17.72
C VAL A 240 12.14 12.07 -18.54
N SER A 241 11.12 12.77 -18.04
CA SER A 241 10.54 13.96 -18.66
C SER A 241 10.28 15.04 -17.60
N THR A 242 9.80 16.19 -18.07
CA THR A 242 9.23 17.22 -17.20
C THR A 242 7.97 16.73 -16.47
N ALA A 243 7.54 17.43 -15.43
CA ALA A 243 6.29 17.18 -14.71
C ALA A 243 5.01 17.24 -15.56
N GLN A 244 5.09 17.71 -16.81
CA GLN A 244 4.00 17.76 -17.78
C GLN A 244 4.16 16.72 -18.91
N GLY A 245 5.10 15.78 -18.79
CA GLY A 245 5.33 14.74 -19.80
C GLY A 245 6.13 15.20 -21.02
N ARG A 246 6.60 16.46 -21.04
CA ARG A 246 7.34 17.04 -22.16
C ARG A 246 8.83 16.69 -22.12
N SER A 247 9.44 16.70 -23.30
CA SER A 247 10.87 16.48 -23.52
C SER A 247 11.39 15.17 -22.88
N PRO A 248 10.82 14.01 -23.23
CA PRO A 248 11.29 12.73 -22.70
C PRO A 248 12.73 12.45 -23.17
N ALA A 249 13.63 12.22 -22.22
CA ALA A 249 15.01 11.81 -22.43
C ALA A 249 15.17 10.33 -22.02
N ARG A 250 15.77 9.53 -22.90
CA ARG A 250 16.03 8.10 -22.67
C ARG A 250 17.20 7.94 -21.70
N LEU A 251 17.03 7.17 -20.63
CA LEU A 251 18.06 6.90 -19.63
C LEU A 251 18.77 5.55 -19.83
N THR A 252 18.08 4.56 -20.41
CA THR A 252 18.63 3.21 -20.65
C THR A 252 18.68 2.86 -22.13
N ARG A 253 19.51 1.85 -22.46
CA ARG A 253 19.55 1.23 -23.78
C ARG A 253 19.62 -0.28 -23.61
N ALA A 254 18.74 -1.00 -24.29
CA ALA A 254 18.53 -2.44 -24.17
C ALA A 254 18.23 -2.91 -22.73
N ALA A 255 17.50 -2.12 -21.94
CA ALA A 255 17.18 -2.51 -20.57
C ALA A 255 16.10 -3.59 -20.46
N SER A 256 15.22 -3.70 -21.46
CA SER A 256 13.98 -4.49 -21.36
C SER A 256 13.27 -4.19 -20.05
N ALA A 257 13.11 -2.89 -19.76
CA ALA A 257 12.70 -2.38 -18.48
C ALA A 257 11.25 -2.77 -18.15
N LYS A 258 11.01 -3.21 -16.92
CA LYS A 258 9.66 -3.49 -16.41
C LYS A 258 9.01 -2.21 -15.86
N SER A 259 7.69 -2.18 -15.89
CA SER A 259 6.82 -1.14 -15.33
C SER A 259 6.93 -0.99 -13.81
N SER A 260 7.93 -0.27 -13.30
CA SER A 260 7.94 0.34 -11.95
C SER A 260 9.22 1.16 -11.66
N PRO A 261 9.73 2.04 -12.54
CA PRO A 261 10.85 2.88 -12.17
C PRO A 261 10.42 3.89 -11.09
N CYS A 262 11.32 4.21 -10.16
CA CYS A 262 11.11 5.30 -9.23
C CYS A 262 12.39 6.01 -8.82
N PHE A 263 12.24 7.28 -8.43
CA PHE A 263 13.36 8.09 -7.95
C PHE A 263 13.75 7.71 -6.52
N SER A 264 15.03 7.91 -6.20
CA SER A 264 15.49 8.03 -4.82
C SER A 264 14.87 9.27 -4.14
N PRO A 265 14.86 9.36 -2.80
CA PRO A 265 14.20 10.45 -2.07
C PRO A 265 14.77 11.85 -2.29
N ASP A 266 16.04 11.92 -2.68
CA ASP A 266 16.73 13.15 -3.10
C ASP A 266 16.58 13.43 -4.61
N GLY A 267 15.93 12.54 -5.37
CA GLY A 267 15.76 12.64 -6.81
C GLY A 267 17.04 12.43 -7.63
N SER A 268 18.16 12.09 -7.02
CA SER A 268 19.46 11.98 -7.69
C SER A 268 19.63 10.68 -8.47
N ARG A 269 18.89 9.62 -8.10
CA ARG A 269 18.96 8.28 -8.68
C ARG A 269 17.58 7.78 -9.08
N VAL A 270 17.58 6.75 -9.93
CA VAL A 270 16.40 5.97 -10.31
C VAL A 270 16.68 4.50 -10.02
N VAL A 271 15.73 3.81 -9.40
CA VAL A 271 15.67 2.35 -9.33
C VAL A 271 14.64 1.83 -10.33
N PHE A 272 14.93 0.71 -10.99
CA PHE A 272 14.05 0.07 -11.96
C PHE A 272 14.37 -1.44 -12.05
N ALA A 273 13.52 -2.21 -12.73
CA ALA A 273 13.75 -3.64 -12.94
C ALA A 273 14.03 -3.95 -14.42
N MET A 274 14.95 -4.88 -14.69
CA MET A 274 15.36 -5.33 -16.04
C MET A 274 15.16 -6.83 -16.22
N GLU A 275 14.68 -7.26 -17.39
CA GLU A 275 14.50 -8.66 -17.83
C GLU A 275 15.76 -9.27 -18.50
N PRO A 276 15.87 -10.60 -18.68
CA PRO A 276 14.96 -11.66 -18.23
C PRO A 276 15.15 -12.04 -16.75
N GLY A 277 14.07 -12.44 -16.08
CA GLY A 277 14.12 -12.89 -14.68
C GLY A 277 14.37 -11.70 -13.77
N PRO A 278 13.38 -10.80 -13.62
CA PRO A 278 13.62 -9.40 -13.37
C PRO A 278 14.49 -9.17 -12.13
N GLN A 279 15.45 -8.26 -12.26
CA GLN A 279 16.34 -7.84 -11.17
C GLN A 279 16.31 -6.32 -11.06
N LEU A 280 16.56 -5.81 -9.85
CA LEU A 280 16.62 -4.36 -9.64
C LEU A 280 17.99 -3.79 -9.98
N TYR A 281 17.95 -2.60 -10.58
CA TYR A 281 19.11 -1.80 -10.93
C TYR A 281 18.90 -0.36 -10.46
N VAL A 282 19.99 0.30 -10.10
CA VAL A 282 20.04 1.72 -9.73
C VAL A 282 20.98 2.44 -10.67
N MET A 283 20.63 3.65 -11.08
CA MET A 283 21.49 4.53 -11.88
C MET A 283 21.27 6.00 -11.50
N PRO A 284 22.17 6.92 -11.88
CA PRO A 284 21.91 8.35 -11.77
C PRO A 284 20.67 8.76 -12.57
N ALA A 285 19.87 9.67 -12.02
CA ALA A 285 18.67 10.20 -12.68
C ALA A 285 18.98 11.09 -13.89
N SER A 286 20.25 11.52 -14.04
CA SER A 286 20.79 12.19 -15.21
C SER A 286 21.19 11.23 -16.34
N GLY A 287 21.08 9.92 -16.12
CA GLY A 287 21.61 8.89 -17.01
C GLY A 287 23.02 8.45 -16.60
N GLY A 288 23.44 7.28 -17.09
CA GLY A 288 24.69 6.62 -16.73
C GLY A 288 24.53 5.10 -16.71
N ALA A 289 25.61 4.39 -16.39
CA ALA A 289 25.58 2.93 -16.30
C ALA A 289 24.74 2.47 -15.10
N PRO A 290 23.76 1.56 -15.28
CA PRO A 290 23.03 0.98 -14.16
C PRO A 290 23.86 -0.05 -13.40
N SER A 291 23.81 0.01 -12.07
CA SER A 291 24.38 -0.97 -11.16
C SER A 291 23.29 -1.88 -10.61
N ARG A 292 23.49 -3.20 -10.67
CA ARG A 292 22.55 -4.17 -10.11
C ARG A 292 22.52 -4.05 -8.58
N ILE A 293 21.33 -4.05 -8.00
CA ILE A 293 21.14 -4.31 -6.57
C ILE A 293 21.28 -5.82 -6.36
N ALA A 294 22.44 -6.25 -5.88
CA ALA A 294 22.75 -7.68 -5.70
C ALA A 294 22.85 -8.03 -4.20
N GLY A 295 22.20 -9.12 -3.79
CA GLY A 295 22.26 -9.66 -2.43
C GLY A 295 20.89 -10.04 -1.89
N GLY A 296 20.80 -11.03 -1.00
CA GLY A 296 19.59 -11.35 -0.22
C GLY A 296 18.39 -11.96 -0.96
N PHE A 297 18.30 -11.87 -2.30
CA PHE A 297 17.18 -12.40 -3.10
C PHE A 297 17.68 -13.17 -4.33
N SER A 298 17.08 -14.32 -4.65
CA SER A 298 17.72 -15.32 -5.54
C SER A 298 17.25 -15.35 -6.99
N SER A 299 16.02 -14.94 -7.34
CA SER A 299 15.48 -15.28 -8.68
C SER A 299 14.52 -14.29 -9.34
N TYR A 300 13.91 -13.37 -8.59
CA TYR A 300 12.98 -12.39 -9.14
C TYR A 300 12.88 -11.22 -8.16
N CYS A 301 13.12 -10.00 -8.64
CA CYS A 301 13.00 -8.75 -7.91
C CYS A 301 12.35 -7.72 -8.84
N ALA A 302 11.14 -7.28 -8.52
CA ALA A 302 10.39 -6.33 -9.32
C ALA A 302 9.63 -5.33 -8.44
N GLU A 303 8.94 -4.38 -9.09
CA GLU A 303 8.04 -3.42 -8.42
C GLU A 303 8.70 -2.65 -7.26
N PRO A 304 9.85 -2.00 -7.50
CA PRO A 304 10.53 -1.28 -6.43
C PRO A 304 9.75 -0.05 -5.99
N ASP A 305 9.79 0.22 -4.69
CA ASP A 305 9.41 1.49 -4.11
C ASP A 305 10.51 1.99 -3.15
N TRP A 306 11.12 3.13 -3.47
CA TRP A 306 12.15 3.77 -2.66
C TRP A 306 11.51 4.64 -1.58
N SER A 307 11.76 4.34 -0.32
CA SER A 307 11.13 5.04 0.80
C SER A 307 11.59 6.49 0.89
N ARG A 308 10.64 7.43 0.88
CA ARG A 308 10.92 8.87 1.07
C ARG A 308 11.36 9.22 2.49
N ALA A 309 10.87 8.50 3.49
CA ALA A 309 11.17 8.74 4.90
C ALA A 309 12.37 7.94 5.42
N SER A 310 12.69 6.81 4.77
CA SER A 310 13.86 5.98 5.09
C SER A 310 14.75 5.82 3.85
N PRO A 311 15.63 6.78 3.51
CA PRO A 311 16.29 6.82 2.20
C PRO A 311 17.20 5.64 1.85
N ASN A 312 17.57 4.82 2.83
CA ASN A 312 18.33 3.60 2.62
C ASN A 312 17.45 2.37 2.32
N LYS A 313 16.12 2.50 2.31
CA LYS A 313 15.21 1.36 2.13
C LYS A 313 14.49 1.39 0.78
N ILE A 314 14.55 0.27 0.06
CA ILE A 314 13.73 -0.01 -1.12
C ILE A 314 12.86 -1.22 -0.81
N ALA A 315 11.54 -1.07 -0.88
CA ALA A 315 10.63 -2.21 -0.84
C ALA A 315 10.47 -2.77 -2.25
N LEU A 316 10.26 -4.07 -2.38
CA LEU A 316 10.18 -4.73 -3.67
C LEU A 316 9.38 -6.03 -3.57
N THR A 317 8.87 -6.49 -4.71
CA THR A 317 8.33 -7.83 -4.84
C THR A 317 9.44 -8.82 -5.16
N VAL A 318 9.53 -9.87 -4.36
CA VAL A 318 10.54 -10.93 -4.50
C VAL A 318 9.87 -12.29 -4.60
N ARG A 319 10.46 -13.21 -5.36
CA ARG A 319 9.99 -14.60 -5.38
C ARG A 319 10.56 -15.37 -4.19
N ASP A 320 9.69 -16.09 -3.49
CA ASP A 320 10.03 -17.01 -2.41
C ASP A 320 9.32 -18.36 -2.63
N GLY A 321 10.10 -19.36 -3.03
CA GLY A 321 9.56 -20.63 -3.52
C GLY A 321 8.59 -20.43 -4.69
N ARG A 322 7.31 -20.80 -4.49
CA ARG A 322 6.26 -20.66 -5.50
C ARG A 322 5.51 -19.32 -5.44
N ASN A 323 5.63 -18.60 -4.33
CA ASN A 323 4.87 -17.39 -4.06
C ASN A 323 5.74 -16.15 -4.27
N PHE A 324 5.09 -14.99 -4.28
CA PHE A 324 5.73 -13.69 -4.21
C PHE A 324 5.56 -13.09 -2.82
N GLN A 325 6.59 -12.43 -2.31
CA GLN A 325 6.61 -11.79 -1.01
C GLN A 325 7.14 -10.36 -1.12
N VAL A 326 6.93 -9.56 -0.09
CA VAL A 326 7.56 -8.25 0.07
C VAL A 326 8.95 -8.45 0.64
N GLY A 327 9.95 -7.98 -0.09
CA GLY A 327 11.31 -7.79 0.37
C GLY A 327 11.59 -6.32 0.70
N VAL A 328 12.58 -6.09 1.55
CA VAL A 328 13.20 -4.77 1.76
C VAL A 328 14.69 -4.92 1.53
N TRP A 329 15.22 -4.07 0.65
CA TRP A 329 16.65 -3.88 0.44
C TRP A 329 17.14 -2.68 1.24
N ASP A 330 18.21 -2.89 2.01
CA ASP A 330 18.91 -1.84 2.74
C ASP A 330 20.21 -1.46 1.99
N LEU A 331 20.23 -0.24 1.45
CA LEU A 331 21.39 0.31 0.74
C LEU A 331 22.59 0.57 1.66
N ALA A 332 22.39 0.81 2.95
CA ALA A 332 23.49 1.11 3.86
C ALA A 332 24.33 -0.14 4.14
N ASN A 333 23.67 -1.28 4.25
CA ASN A 333 24.31 -2.56 4.58
C ASN A 333 24.50 -3.48 3.36
N GLY A 334 23.91 -3.13 2.22
CA GLY A 334 23.96 -3.94 1.01
C GLY A 334 23.30 -5.31 1.19
N GLN A 335 22.18 -5.36 1.91
CA GLN A 335 21.47 -6.61 2.20
C GLN A 335 19.96 -6.52 2.02
N GLY A 336 19.40 -7.63 1.56
CA GLY A 336 17.97 -7.80 1.33
C GLY A 336 17.37 -8.78 2.32
N LYS A 337 16.18 -8.48 2.81
CA LYS A 337 15.41 -9.36 3.70
C LYS A 337 13.97 -9.49 3.20
N ILE A 338 13.45 -10.71 3.19
CA ILE A 338 12.01 -10.95 3.02
C ILE A 338 11.31 -10.58 4.33
N VAL A 339 10.38 -9.63 4.28
CA VAL A 339 9.71 -9.07 5.47
C VAL A 339 8.26 -9.50 5.59
N SER A 340 7.64 -10.01 4.52
CA SER A 340 6.32 -10.66 4.61
C SER A 340 6.43 -12.17 4.68
N LYS A 341 5.45 -12.81 5.33
CA LYS A 341 5.25 -14.27 5.35
C LYS A 341 3.77 -14.61 5.21
N VAL A 342 3.16 -14.19 4.11
CA VAL A 342 1.73 -14.42 3.88
C VAL A 342 1.50 -15.77 3.20
N ASN A 343 0.35 -16.39 3.47
CA ASN A 343 -0.09 -17.58 2.76
C ASN A 343 -0.76 -17.20 1.43
N GLY A 344 0.07 -16.99 0.41
CA GLY A 344 -0.31 -16.45 -0.90
C GLY A 344 0.78 -15.52 -1.41
N ASP A 345 0.40 -14.61 -2.29
CA ASP A 345 1.29 -13.59 -2.83
C ASP A 345 1.14 -12.27 -2.07
N ALA A 346 2.26 -11.63 -1.73
CA ALA A 346 2.34 -10.23 -1.34
C ALA A 346 3.19 -9.49 -2.38
N VAL A 347 2.55 -8.61 -3.15
CA VAL A 347 3.16 -7.93 -4.30
C VAL A 347 2.93 -6.42 -4.27
N GLU A 348 3.65 -5.70 -5.13
CA GLU A 348 3.47 -4.27 -5.39
C GLU A 348 3.52 -3.38 -4.14
N PRO A 349 4.55 -3.53 -3.28
CA PRO A 349 4.63 -2.75 -2.05
C PRO A 349 4.77 -1.25 -2.36
N CYS A 350 4.11 -0.44 -1.55
CA CYS A 350 4.22 1.02 -1.54
C CYS A 350 4.44 1.52 -0.12
N TRP A 351 5.54 2.23 0.14
CA TRP A 351 5.86 2.83 1.42
C TRP A 351 4.79 3.81 1.88
N LEU A 352 4.44 3.69 3.15
CA LEU A 352 3.78 4.74 3.91
C LEU A 352 4.81 5.83 4.25
N ALA A 353 4.29 7.03 4.54
CA ALA A 353 5.09 8.21 4.82
C ALA A 353 5.94 8.11 6.10
N ASP A 354 5.74 7.07 6.91
CA ASP A 354 6.50 6.83 8.13
C ASP A 354 7.84 6.12 7.89
N GLY A 355 8.05 5.56 6.68
CA GLY A 355 9.28 4.87 6.32
C GLY A 355 9.47 3.50 7.00
N ARG A 356 8.42 2.97 7.62
CA ARG A 356 8.40 1.67 8.32
C ARG A 356 7.36 0.72 7.74
N HIS A 357 6.20 1.23 7.33
CA HIS A 357 5.13 0.40 6.81
C HIS A 357 5.01 0.49 5.31
N VAL A 358 4.45 -0.57 4.71
CA VAL A 358 4.06 -0.59 3.30
C VAL A 358 2.60 -0.99 3.17
N VAL A 359 1.89 -0.39 2.22
CA VAL A 359 0.69 -1.01 1.64
C VAL A 359 1.14 -1.99 0.57
N PHE A 360 0.48 -3.14 0.50
CA PHE A 360 0.78 -4.17 -0.51
C PHE A 360 -0.50 -4.82 -1.03
N THR A 361 -0.42 -5.45 -2.18
CA THR A 361 -1.49 -6.28 -2.73
C THR A 361 -1.30 -7.72 -2.23
N PHE A 362 -2.25 -8.20 -1.42
CA PHE A 362 -2.37 -9.61 -1.04
C PHE A 362 -3.21 -10.35 -2.08
N ARG A 363 -2.67 -11.41 -2.68
CA ARG A 363 -3.32 -12.19 -3.72
C ARG A 363 -3.35 -13.68 -3.39
N THR A 364 -4.51 -14.29 -3.59
CA THR A 364 -4.72 -15.75 -3.59
C THR A 364 -5.42 -16.17 -4.88
N ALA A 365 -5.66 -17.47 -5.07
CA ALA A 365 -6.46 -17.98 -6.18
C ALA A 365 -7.89 -17.40 -6.10
N GLY A 366 -8.17 -16.34 -6.87
CA GLY A 366 -9.49 -15.72 -6.96
C GLY A 366 -9.72 -14.49 -6.07
N SER A 367 -8.73 -14.00 -5.32
CA SER A 367 -8.90 -12.79 -4.51
C SER A 367 -7.68 -11.88 -4.56
N ARG A 368 -7.93 -10.57 -4.64
CA ARG A 368 -6.92 -9.52 -4.45
C ARG A 368 -7.42 -8.50 -3.44
N LYS A 369 -6.62 -8.23 -2.41
CA LYS A 369 -6.94 -7.34 -1.29
C LYS A 369 -5.76 -6.44 -0.98
N LEU A 370 -6.00 -5.25 -0.46
CA LEU A 370 -4.96 -4.42 0.14
C LEU A 370 -4.66 -4.87 1.56
N GLY A 371 -3.38 -4.92 1.89
CA GLY A 371 -2.89 -5.07 3.24
C GLY A 371 -1.91 -3.95 3.60
N ILE A 372 -1.74 -3.74 4.91
CA ILE A 372 -0.65 -2.95 5.48
C ILE A 372 0.31 -3.94 6.15
N LEU A 373 1.60 -3.79 5.92
CA LEU A 373 2.67 -4.60 6.49
C LEU A 373 3.64 -3.70 7.27
N ASP A 374 3.92 -4.07 8.52
CA ASP A 374 5.04 -3.55 9.29
C ASP A 374 6.31 -4.29 8.89
N THR A 375 7.25 -3.59 8.24
CA THR A 375 8.48 -4.21 7.71
C THR A 375 9.46 -4.65 8.79
N GLU A 376 9.29 -4.19 10.03
CA GLU A 376 10.17 -4.57 11.14
C GLU A 376 9.69 -5.84 11.84
N THR A 377 8.38 -5.96 12.08
CA THR A 377 7.79 -7.10 12.81
C THR A 377 7.25 -8.20 11.91
N GLY A 378 6.98 -7.90 10.63
CA GLY A 378 6.30 -8.79 9.70
C GLY A 378 4.78 -8.91 9.95
N LYS A 379 4.25 -8.18 10.95
CA LYS A 379 2.81 -8.11 11.18
C LYS A 379 2.12 -7.42 10.02
N HIS A 380 1.01 -7.99 9.57
CA HIS A 380 0.20 -7.42 8.51
C HIS A 380 -1.28 -7.44 8.86
N THR A 381 -2.04 -6.54 8.22
CA THR A 381 -3.49 -6.43 8.38
C THR A 381 -4.11 -6.19 7.02
N ILE A 382 -5.10 -7.00 6.66
CA ILE A 382 -5.88 -6.81 5.44
C ILE A 382 -6.93 -5.71 5.67
N ILE A 383 -6.91 -4.68 4.83
CA ILE A 383 -7.75 -3.47 5.00
C ILE A 383 -8.91 -3.39 3.99
N SER A 384 -8.92 -4.23 2.95
CA SER A 384 -10.01 -4.27 1.96
C SER A 384 -10.71 -5.63 1.92
N SER A 385 -12.02 -5.65 1.65
CA SER A 385 -12.83 -6.86 1.73
C SER A 385 -12.69 -7.81 0.53
N ILE A 386 -12.74 -7.34 -0.73
CA ILE A 386 -12.89 -8.29 -1.86
C ILE A 386 -12.23 -7.88 -3.20
N TYR A 387 -11.97 -6.60 -3.50
CA TYR A 387 -11.50 -6.23 -4.83
C TYR A 387 -10.53 -5.06 -4.86
N SER A 388 -9.23 -5.33 -5.05
CA SER A 388 -8.30 -4.30 -5.47
C SER A 388 -7.00 -4.82 -6.06
N GLU A 389 -6.47 -4.13 -7.07
CA GLU A 389 -5.29 -4.58 -7.84
C GLU A 389 -4.13 -3.59 -7.92
N LYS A 390 -4.00 -2.66 -6.98
CA LYS A 390 -2.78 -1.85 -6.71
C LYS A 390 -3.19 -0.74 -5.77
N GLY A 391 -2.45 -0.49 -4.70
CA GLY A 391 -2.53 0.73 -3.91
C GLY A 391 -1.34 1.64 -4.20
N SER A 392 -1.51 2.95 -4.07
CA SER A 392 -0.44 3.90 -3.84
C SER A 392 -0.87 4.84 -2.74
N VAL A 393 0.02 5.09 -1.80
CA VAL A 393 -0.29 5.91 -0.65
C VAL A 393 0.32 7.29 -0.85
N TRP A 394 -0.45 8.29 -0.47
CA TRP A 394 0.05 9.62 -0.20
C TRP A 394 -0.14 9.90 1.29
N GLY A 395 0.88 10.49 1.89
CA GLY A 395 1.01 10.61 3.34
C GLY A 395 -0.05 11.48 4.02
N PRO A 396 -0.11 11.44 5.36
CA PRO A 396 -1.09 12.16 6.19
C PRO A 396 -0.87 13.69 6.28
#